data_AF-A0AAW7V696-F1
#
_entry.id   AF-A0AAW7V696-F1
#
_cell.length_a   1.000
_cell.length_b   1.000
_cell.length_c   1.000
_cell.angle_alpha   90.00
_cell.angle_beta   90.00
_cell.angle_gamma   90.00
#
_symmetry.space_group_name_H-M   'P 1'
#
loop_
_entity.id
_entity.type
_entity.pdbx_description
1 polymer ?
#
loop_
_entity_poly.entity_id
_entity_poly.type
_entity_poly.pdbx_seq_one_letter_code
_entity_poly.pdbx_strand_id
1 'polypeptide(L)' 'MNPSDAIEAIEKPLSSLPYSLSRHIQEHLRKLTSHEPVIGIMGKSGAGKSSLCNALFQGEVTPVSDVH' A
#
# COMPACT_ATOMS: atom_id res chain seq x y z
N MET A 1 -3.29 16.76 -3.61
CA MET A 1 -2.01 16.97 -2.93
C MET A 1 -1.01 16.12 -3.67
N ASN A 2 0.02 16.73 -4.27
CA ASN A 2 1.00 15.93 -5.00
C ASN A 2 1.90 15.19 -3.99
N PRO A 3 2.38 13.98 -4.29
CA PRO A 3 3.26 13.23 -3.39
C PRO A 3 4.51 14.02 -2.98
N SER A 4 4.99 14.91 -3.87
CA SER A 4 6.09 15.85 -3.60
C SER A 4 5.80 16.78 -2.42
N ASP A 5 4.59 17.32 -2.36
CA ASP A 5 4.19 18.34 -1.38
C ASP A 5 4.13 17.73 0.03
N ALA A 6 3.75 16.45 0.13
CA ALA A 6 3.69 15.71 1.38
C ALA A 6 5.09 15.39 1.93
N ILE A 7 6.05 15.10 1.05
CA ILE A 7 7.45 14.85 1.43
C ILE A 7 8.09 16.14 1.95
N GLU A 8 7.90 17.26 1.25
CA GLU A 8 8.45 18.56 1.64
C GLU A 8 7.92 19.03 3.01
N ALA A 9 6.64 18.78 3.30
CA ALA A 9 6.03 19.08 4.59
C ALA A 9 6.67 18.31 5.77
N ILE A 10 7.26 17.14 5.50
CA ILE A 10 7.95 16.31 6.50
C ILE A 10 9.44 16.65 6.57
N GLU A 11 10.09 16.92 5.44
CA GLU A 11 11.52 17.22 5.40
C GLU A 11 11.87 18.58 6.02
N LYS A 12 11.01 19.59 5.83
CA LYS A 12 11.25 20.94 6.33
C LYS A 12 11.37 20.99 7.87
N PRO A 13 10.45 20.39 8.67
CA PRO A 13 10.64 20.28 10.12
C PRO A 13 11.89 19.50 10.53
N LEU A 14 12.21 18.41 9.82
CA LEU A 14 13.33 17.53 10.15
C LEU A 14 14.69 18.16 9.85
N SER A 15 14.76 19.15 8.96
CA SER A 15 15.99 19.90 8.64
C SER A 15 16.56 20.69 9.83
N SER A 16 15.73 20.99 10.84
CA SER A 16 16.13 21.71 12.05
C SER A 16 16.81 20.83 13.10
N LEU A 17 16.76 19.51 12.92
CA LEU A 17 17.30 18.54 13.87
C LEU A 17 18.73 18.13 13.49
N PRO A 18 19.56 17.68 14.47
CA PRO A 18 20.83 17.04 14.18
C PRO A 18 20.66 15.88 13.20
N TYR A 19 21.62 15.72 12.28
CA TYR A 19 21.54 14.76 11.17
C TYR A 19 21.20 13.32 11.61
N SER A 20 21.76 12.86 12.73
CA SER A 20 21.49 11.52 13.26
C SER A 20 20.02 11.34 13.67
N LEU A 21 19.42 12.36 14.29
CA LEU A 21 18.04 12.33 14.74
C LEU A 21 17.08 12.44 13.56
N SER A 22 17.33 13.34 12.61
CA SER A 22 16.51 13.46 11.41
C SER A 22 16.52 12.17 10.59
N ARG A 23 17.68 11.54 10.42
CA ARG A 23 17.82 10.22 9.80
C ARG A 23 17.02 9.13 10.52
N HIS A 24 17.13 9.03 11.84
CA HIS A 24 16.38 8.04 12.61
C HIS A 24 14.87 8.21 12.46
N ILE A 25 14.37 9.45 12.49
CA ILE A 25 12.94 9.73 12.31
C ILE A 25 12.49 9.34 10.89
N GLN A 26 13.25 9.72 9.86
CA GLN A 26 12.95 9.35 8.47
C GLN A 26 12.92 7.83 8.28
N GLU A 27 13.88 7.10 8.84
CA GLU A 27 13.92 5.64 8.77
C GLU A 27 12.72 5.00 9.48
N HIS A 28 12.31 5.54 10.62
CA HIS A 28 11.13 5.06 11.34
C HIS A 28 9.84 5.33 10.56
N LEU A 29 9.68 6.53 10.00
CA LEU A 29 8.53 6.86 9.16
C LEU A 29 8.46 5.94 7.94
N ARG A 30 9.59 5.70 7.27
CA ARG A 30 9.65 4.76 6.13
C ARG A 30 9.22 3.36 6.54
N LYS A 31 9.65 2.86 7.71
CA LYS A 31 9.22 1.54 8.22
C LYS A 31 7.72 1.47 8.49
N LEU A 32 7.12 2.56 8.99
CA LEU A 32 5.68 2.63 9.24
C LEU A 32 4.87 2.70 7.93
N THR A 33 5.36 3.41 6.93
CA THR A 33 4.65 3.60 5.66
C THR A 33 4.91 2.47 4.65
N SER A 34 5.99 1.70 4.80
CA SER A 34 6.36 0.60 3.89
C SER A 34 5.58 -0.70 4.13
N HIS A 35 4.41 -0.64 4.75
CA HIS A 35 3.55 -1.82 4.87
C HIS A 35 2.79 -2.03 3.57
N GLU A 36 2.89 -3.24 3.02
CA GLU A 36 2.04 -3.68 1.92
C GLU A 36 0.79 -4.34 2.50
N PRO A 37 -0.39 -3.69 2.45
CA PRO A 37 -1.61 -4.26 2.98
C PRO A 37 -2.03 -5.46 2.14
N VAL A 38 -2.11 -6.64 2.75
CA VAL A 38 -2.59 -7.85 2.09
C VAL A 38 -4.06 -8.07 2.42
N ILE A 39 -4.91 -8.09 1.38
CA ILE A 39 -6.35 -8.32 1.53
C ILE A 39 -6.67 -9.77 1.12
N GLY A 40 -7.14 -10.57 2.08
CA GLY A 40 -7.61 -11.93 1.81
C GLY A 40 -9.08 -11.95 1.39
N ILE A 41 -9.38 -12.48 0.20
CA ILE A 41 -10.76 -12.72 -0.26
C ILE A 41 -11.10 -14.21 -0.07
N MET A 42 -12.02 -14.51 0.84
CA MET A 42 -12.43 -15.90 1.19
C MET A 42 -13.92 -16.13 0.95
N GLY A 43 -14.31 -17.40 0.75
CA GLY A 43 -15.69 -17.81 0.46
C GLY A 43 -15.78 -19.15 -0.27
N LYS A 44 -16.99 -19.73 -0.34
CA LYS A 44 -17.26 -21.03 -1.01
C LYS A 44 -16.78 -21.04 -2.47
N SER A 45 -16.52 -22.22 -3.03
CA SER A 45 -16.21 -22.36 -4.46
C SER A 45 -17.36 -21.82 -5.31
N GLY A 46 -17.06 -21.19 -6.46
CA GLY A 46 -18.06 -20.58 -7.34
C GLY A 46 -18.67 -19.26 -6.86
N ALA A 47 -18.33 -18.77 -5.65
CA ALA A 47 -18.89 -17.51 -5.12
C ALA A 47 -18.37 -16.23 -5.81
N GLY A 48 -17.61 -16.33 -6.91
CA GLY A 48 -17.16 -15.17 -7.68
C GLY A 48 -15.94 -14.42 -7.11
N LYS A 49 -15.12 -15.05 -6.24
CA LYS A 49 -13.93 -14.41 -5.63
C LYS A 49 -12.92 -13.89 -6.66
N SER A 50 -12.53 -14.73 -7.62
CA SER A 50 -11.60 -14.35 -8.69
C SER A 50 -12.20 -13.29 -9.63
N SER A 51 -13.50 -13.40 -9.93
CA SER A 51 -14.22 -12.42 -10.75
C SER A 51 -14.24 -11.05 -10.09
N LEU A 52 -14.48 -10.98 -8.77
CA LEU A 52 -14.38 -9.75 -7.99
C LEU A 52 -12.96 -9.17 -8.01
N CYS A 53 -11.93 -10.01 -7.83
CA CYS A 53 -10.54 -9.57 -7.89
C CYS A 53 -10.23 -8.91 -9.25
N ASN A 54 -10.58 -9.58 -10.35
CA ASN A 54 -10.32 -9.06 -11.69
C ASN A 54 -11.08 -7.75 -11.98
N ALA A 55 -12.30 -7.60 -11.44
CA ALA A 55 -13.05 -6.35 -11.55
C ALA A 55 -12.42 -5.20 -10.74
N LEU A 56 -11.94 -5.46 -9.52
CA LEU A 56 -11.30 -4.45 -8.67
C LEU A 56 -10.00 -3.90 -9.27
N PHE A 57 -9.20 -4.77 -9.90
CA PHE A 57 -7.92 -4.40 -10.51
C PHE A 57 -8.01 -4.12 -12.01
N GLN A 58 -9.22 -4.15 -12.59
CA GLN A 58 -9.49 -3.89 -14.01
C GLN A 58 -8.58 -4.72 -14.96
N GLY A 59 -8.37 -5.99 -14.64
CA GLY A 59 -7.49 -6.88 -15.40
C GLY A 59 -7.55 -8.32 -14.92
N GLU A 60 -7.00 -9.26 -15.70
CA GLU A 60 -6.94 -10.68 -15.33
C GLU A 60 -5.75 -10.95 -14.39
N VAL A 61 -5.89 -10.52 -13.14
CA VAL A 61 -4.90 -10.77 -12.07
C VAL A 61 -5.03 -12.16 -11.46
N THR A 62 -6.20 -12.79 -11.57
CA THR A 62 -6.47 -14.12 -11.01
C THR A 62 -7.26 -15.00 -11.97
N PRO A 63 -6.95 -16.31 -12.06
CA PRO A 63 -7.75 -17.24 -12.87
C PRO A 63 -9.14 -17.38 -12.26
N VAL A 64 -10.17 -17.28 -13.11
CA VAL A 64 -11.56 -17.52 -12.74
C VAL A 64 -11.89 -18.98 -13.06
N SER A 65 -12.39 -19.71 -12.06
CA SER A 65 -12.94 -21.05 -12.27
C SER A 65 -14.44 -20.98 -12.09
N ASP A 66 -15.16 -21.00 -13.20
CA ASP A 66 -16.62 -21.10 -13.19
C ASP A 66 -17.03 -22.50 -12.75
N VAL A 67 -17.86 -22.56 -11.71
CA VAL A 67 -18.47 -23.81 -11.25
C VAL A 67 -19.77 -23.95 -12.02
N HIS A 68 -19.81 -24.89 -12.97
CA HIS A 68 -21.03 -25.30 -13.65
C HIS A 68 -21.94 -26.09 -12.70
#